data_AF-A0A7J7JUN9-F1
#
_entry.id   AF-A0A7J7JUN9-F1
#
_cell.length_a   1.000
_cell.length_b   1.000
_cell.length_c   1.000
_cell.angle_alpha   90.00
_cell.angle_beta   90.00
_cell.angle_gamma   90.00
#
_symmetry.space_group_name_H-M   'P 1'
#
loop_
_entity.id
_entity.type
_entity.pdbx_description
1 polymer ?
#
loop_
_entity_poly.entity_id
_entity_poly.type
_entity_poly.pdbx_seq_one_letter_code
_entity_poly.pdbx_strand_id
1 'polypeptide(L)'
;MLTGLEDTIQLRRKVATMILSRMQKDMIENEESKLFSQESSSDVKVTGKPYSSIEVSSNESNAFKLTDGNASSCWQSDGPARSHWIRYEVVYPTMLCVVES
;
A
#
# COMPACT_ATOMS: atom_id res chain seq x y z
N MET A 1 -46.88 34.80 -19.44
CA MET A 1 -45.86 33.96 -20.15
C MET A 1 -44.51 33.93 -19.38
N LEU A 2 -44.49 33.94 -18.04
CA LEU A 2 -43.23 33.93 -17.25
C LEU A 2 -43.11 32.73 -16.30
N THR A 3 -44.14 31.88 -16.18
CA THR A 3 -44.19 30.76 -15.23
C THR A 3 -43.30 29.60 -15.65
N GLY A 4 -43.24 29.25 -16.94
CA GLY A 4 -42.44 28.11 -17.40
C GLY A 4 -40.92 28.29 -17.25
N LEU A 5 -40.42 29.53 -17.28
CA LEU A 5 -39.01 29.82 -17.03
C LEU A 5 -38.69 29.68 -15.54
N GLU A 6 -39.57 30.18 -14.67
CA GLU A 6 -39.45 30.04 -13.21
C GLU A 6 -39.50 28.55 -12.79
N ASP A 7 -40.44 27.78 -13.35
CA ASP A 7 -40.55 26.34 -13.10
C ASP A 7 -39.27 25.58 -13.49
N THR A 8 -38.66 25.98 -14.61
CA THR A 8 -37.40 25.39 -15.09
C THR A 8 -36.22 25.76 -14.19
N ILE A 9 -36.17 26.99 -13.68
CA ILE A 9 -35.13 27.44 -12.74
C ILE A 9 -35.26 26.70 -11.41
N GLN A 10 -36.47 26.54 -10.90
CA GLN A 10 -36.73 25.80 -9.66
C GLN A 10 -36.37 24.32 -9.80
N LEU A 11 -36.71 23.69 -10.93
CA LEU A 11 -36.32 22.32 -11.21
C LEU A 11 -34.79 22.16 -11.28
N ARG A 12 -34.10 23.06 -11.99
CA ARG A 12 -32.63 23.06 -12.09
C ARG A 12 -31.97 23.24 -10.73
N ARG A 13 -32.49 24.15 -9.89
CA ARG A 13 -31.99 24.36 -8.53
C ARG A 13 -32.16 23.09 -7.70
N LYS A 14 -33.33 22.46 -7.76
CA LYS A 14 -33.62 21.22 -7.02
C LYS A 14 -32.74 20.05 -7.46
N VAL A 15 -32.49 19.91 -8.76
CA VAL A 15 -31.56 18.90 -9.30
C VAL A 15 -30.12 19.19 -8.89
N ALA A 16 -29.68 20.44 -8.96
CA ALA A 16 -28.33 20.83 -8.52
C ALA A 16 -28.12 20.54 -7.03
N THR A 17 -29.08 20.90 -6.17
CA THR A 17 -29.02 20.59 -4.74
C THR A 17 -28.98 19.07 -4.51
N MET A 18 -29.79 18.29 -5.22
CA MET A 18 -29.80 16.84 -5.10
C MET A 18 -28.44 16.22 -5.47
N ILE A 19 -27.81 16.69 -6.55
CA ILE A 19 -26.49 16.20 -6.99
C ILE A 19 -25.42 16.58 -5.96
N LEU A 20 -25.42 17.83 -5.48
CA LEU A 20 -24.45 18.30 -4.48
C LEU A 20 -24.58 17.54 -3.16
N SER A 21 -25.81 17.33 -2.68
CA SER A 21 -26.04 16.54 -1.46
C SER A 21 -25.60 15.08 -1.62
N ARG A 22 -25.75 14.51 -2.83
CA ARG A 22 -25.29 13.14 -3.10
C ARG A 22 -23.77 13.05 -3.13
N MET A 23 -23.10 14.00 -3.79
CA MET A 23 -21.63 14.09 -3.78
C MET A 23 -21.07 14.31 -2.37
N GLN A 24 -21.72 15.12 -1.54
CA GLN A 24 -21.33 15.31 -0.14
C GLN A 24 -21.49 14.03 0.67
N LYS A 25 -22.60 13.31 0.48
CA LYS A 25 -22.84 12.02 1.13
C LYS A 25 -21.80 10.97 0.71
N ASP A 26 -21.52 10.87 -0.59
CA ASP A 26 -20.52 9.94 -1.12
C ASP A 26 -19.10 10.31 -0.62
N MET A 27 -18.80 11.60 -0.45
CA MET A 27 -17.53 12.07 0.10
C MET A 27 -17.40 11.73 1.59
N ILE A 28 -18.48 11.90 2.37
CA ILE A 28 -18.52 11.52 3.79
C ILE A 28 -18.42 10.00 3.96
N GLU A 29 -19.21 9.22 3.21
CA GLU A 29 -19.14 7.74 3.27
C GLU A 29 -17.76 7.22 2.83
N ASN A 30 -17.13 7.86 1.84
CA ASN A 30 -15.77 7.55 1.43
C ASN A 30 -14.74 7.99 2.48
N GLU A 31 -14.89 9.14 3.13
CA GLU A 31 -14.03 9.56 4.24
C GLU A 31 -14.20 8.67 5.47
N GLU A 32 -15.41 8.23 5.82
CA GLU A 32 -15.67 7.27 6.91
C GLU A 32 -15.06 5.89 6.58
N SER A 33 -15.23 5.42 5.34
CA SER A 33 -14.60 4.18 4.87
C SER A 33 -13.08 4.27 4.86
N LYS A 34 -12.54 5.45 4.53
CA LYS A 34 -11.11 5.73 4.52
C LYS A 34 -10.58 5.91 5.95
N LEU A 35 -11.31 6.52 6.87
CA LEU A 35 -10.94 6.67 8.28
C LEU A 35 -10.89 5.30 8.99
N PHE A 36 -11.84 4.41 8.70
CA PHE A 36 -11.78 3.01 9.14
C PHE A 36 -10.64 2.20 8.50
N SER A 37 -10.14 2.64 7.33
CA SER A 37 -9.00 2.02 6.65
C SER A 37 -7.66 2.71 6.93
N GLN A 38 -7.65 3.88 7.58
CA GLN A 38 -6.51 4.80 7.72
C GLN A 38 -6.11 5.00 9.19
N GLU A 39 -6.54 4.12 10.09
CA GLU A 39 -5.90 3.93 11.40
C GLU A 39 -4.68 2.98 11.34
N SER A 40 -4.20 2.63 10.14
CA SER A 40 -2.87 2.05 9.98
C SER A 40 -2.17 2.58 8.73
N SER A 41 -1.53 3.72 8.94
CA SER A 41 -0.35 4.17 8.21
C SER A 41 -0.53 4.78 6.81
N SER A 42 0.24 5.85 6.60
CA SER A 42 0.65 6.34 5.29
C SER A 42 1.74 5.43 4.71
N ASP A 43 1.52 4.12 4.77
CA ASP A 43 2.43 3.14 4.20
C ASP A 43 2.10 2.98 2.72
N VAL A 44 3.11 3.24 1.89
CA VAL A 44 3.17 2.67 0.55
C VAL A 44 2.96 1.17 0.72
N LYS A 45 1.77 0.68 0.39
CA LYS A 45 1.42 -0.73 0.47
C LYS A 45 2.26 -1.49 -0.55
N VAL A 46 3.44 -1.94 -0.12
CA VAL A 46 4.29 -2.85 -0.90
C VAL A 46 3.53 -4.18 -0.99
N THR A 47 2.70 -4.29 -2.03
CA THR A 47 1.68 -5.36 -2.15
C THR A 47 2.29 -6.67 -2.68
N GLY A 48 3.59 -6.89 -2.49
CA GLY A 48 4.31 -8.09 -2.95
C GLY A 48 5.73 -8.15 -2.41
N LYS A 49 6.33 -9.35 -2.42
CA LYS A 49 7.76 -9.52 -2.10
C LYS A 49 8.59 -8.63 -3.04
N PRO A 50 9.48 -7.74 -2.55
CA PRO A 50 10.26 -6.86 -3.42
C PRO A 50 11.38 -7.59 -4.19
N TYR A 51 11.39 -8.92 -4.13
CA TYR A 51 12.39 -9.80 -4.72
C TYR A 51 11.71 -11.00 -5.42
N SER A 52 12.32 -11.51 -6.49
CA SER A 52 11.90 -12.72 -7.21
C SER A 52 12.53 -13.98 -6.60
N SER A 53 13.79 -13.87 -6.17
CA SER A 53 14.59 -15.00 -5.67
C SER A 53 15.51 -14.57 -4.53
N ILE A 54 15.81 -15.52 -3.65
CA ILE A 54 16.80 -15.42 -2.57
C ILE A 54 17.71 -16.64 -2.64
N GLU A 55 19.00 -16.36 -2.71
CA GLU A 55 20.04 -17.37 -2.67
C GLU A 55 20.97 -17.10 -1.50
N VAL A 56 21.45 -18.17 -0.88
CA VAL A 56 22.39 -18.12 0.24
C VAL A 56 23.57 -19.02 -0.05
N SER A 57 24.76 -18.64 0.42
CA SER A 57 25.97 -19.44 0.20
C SER A 57 25.98 -20.76 0.98
N SER A 58 25.16 -20.88 2.03
CA SER A 58 25.08 -22.05 2.89
C SER A 58 23.77 -22.09 3.70
N ASN A 59 23.55 -23.15 4.48
CA ASN A 59 22.36 -23.30 5.34
C ASN A 59 21.03 -23.00 4.61
N GLU A 60 20.85 -23.54 3.40
CA GLU A 60 19.70 -23.29 2.52
C GLU A 60 18.37 -23.68 3.17
N SER A 61 18.36 -24.71 4.03
CA SER A 61 17.18 -25.13 4.79
C SER A 61 16.58 -24.03 5.66
N ASN A 62 17.38 -23.03 6.04
CA ASN A 62 16.95 -21.92 6.87
C ASN A 62 16.81 -20.60 6.09
N ALA A 63 17.00 -20.60 4.76
CA ALA A 63 16.94 -19.37 3.95
C ALA A 63 15.59 -18.64 4.07
N PHE A 64 14.49 -19.37 4.30
CA PHE A 64 13.16 -18.80 4.50
C PHE A 64 13.10 -17.78 5.65
N LYS A 65 13.97 -17.92 6.67
CA LYS A 65 14.03 -17.03 7.84
C LYS A 65 14.46 -15.60 7.49
N LEU A 66 15.07 -15.38 6.32
CA LEU A 66 15.37 -14.03 5.84
C LEU A 66 14.09 -13.23 5.53
N THR A 67 12.94 -13.90 5.39
CA THR A 67 11.69 -13.31 4.89
C THR A 67 10.44 -13.81 5.57
N ASP A 68 10.58 -14.47 6.72
CA ASP A 68 9.47 -15.02 7.48
C ASP A 68 8.69 -13.96 8.27
N GLY A 69 9.15 -12.70 8.24
CA GLY A 69 8.53 -11.58 8.93
C GLY A 69 8.67 -11.64 10.45
N ASN A 70 9.48 -12.56 10.97
CA ASN A 70 9.67 -12.77 12.39
C ASN A 70 10.98 -12.11 12.85
N ALA A 71 10.87 -11.00 13.60
CA ALA A 71 12.02 -10.27 14.12
C ALA A 71 12.93 -11.08 15.08
N SER A 72 12.42 -12.21 15.61
CA SER A 72 13.18 -13.12 16.48
C SER A 72 13.87 -14.25 15.69
N SER A 73 13.68 -14.31 14.38
CA SER A 73 14.21 -15.34 13.50
C SER A 73 15.31 -14.74 12.62
N CYS A 74 16.43 -15.45 12.47
CA CYS A 74 17.50 -15.05 11.56
C CYS A 74 18.05 -16.26 10.81
N TRP A 75 18.54 -16.00 9.60
CA TRP A 75 19.43 -16.92 8.91
C TRP A 75 20.85 -16.72 9.43
N GLN A 76 21.60 -17.81 9.55
CA GLN A 76 22.97 -17.83 10.01
C GLN A 76 23.78 -18.79 9.15
N SER A 77 24.94 -18.33 8.67
CA SER A 77 25.90 -19.19 7.98
C SER A 77 26.47 -20.26 8.92
N ASP A 78 26.72 -21.44 8.38
CA ASP A 78 27.28 -22.62 9.07
C ASP A 78 28.81 -22.77 8.87
N GLY A 79 29.48 -21.82 8.22
CA GLY A 79 30.92 -21.88 7.94
C GLY A 79 31.74 -20.72 8.55
N PRO A 80 33.01 -20.57 8.15
CA PRO A 80 33.91 -19.57 8.70
C PRO A 80 33.47 -18.13 8.41
N ALA A 81 33.88 -17.19 9.27
CA ALA A 81 33.55 -15.78 9.10
C ALA A 81 34.11 -15.23 7.77
N ARG A 82 33.40 -14.28 7.15
CA ARG A 82 33.79 -13.54 5.93
C ARG A 82 33.82 -14.35 4.62
N SER A 83 33.32 -15.60 4.61
CA SER A 83 33.24 -16.43 3.40
C SER A 83 31.80 -16.72 2.93
N HIS A 84 30.81 -16.00 3.46
CA HIS A 84 29.39 -16.26 3.19
C HIS A 84 28.71 -15.06 2.55
N TRP A 85 27.68 -15.33 1.75
CA TRP A 85 26.94 -14.31 1.01
C TRP A 85 25.44 -14.63 0.98
N ILE A 86 24.64 -13.57 0.82
CA ILE A 86 23.21 -13.62 0.54
C ILE A 86 22.99 -12.77 -0.71
N ARG A 87 22.15 -13.26 -1.64
CA ARG A 87 21.81 -12.55 -2.88
C ARG A 87 20.29 -12.43 -2.98
N TYR A 88 19.84 -11.23 -3.33
CA TYR A 88 18.44 -10.94 -3.62
C TYR A 88 18.34 -10.50 -5.08
N GLU A 89 17.45 -11.14 -5.84
CA GLU A 89 17.07 -10.66 -7.16
C GLU A 89 15.85 -9.73 -6.98
N VAL A 90 16.05 -8.43 -7.17
CA VAL A 90 15.00 -7.43 -6.92
C VAL A 90 14.10 -7.24 -8.14
N VAL A 91 12.79 -7.15 -7.91
CA VAL A 91 11.80 -6.93 -8.98
C VAL A 91 11.68 -5.45 -9.32
N TYR A 92 11.82 -4.59 -8.32
CA TYR A 92 11.68 -3.13 -8.46
C TYR A 92 12.97 -2.44 -8.00
N PRO A 93 13.96 -2.24 -8.88
CA PRO A 93 15.27 -1.71 -8.51
C PRO A 93 15.23 -0.26 -7.97
N THR A 94 14.16 0.48 -8.26
CA THR A 94 14.03 1.91 -7.91
C THR A 94 13.70 2.19 -6.44
N MET A 95 13.44 1.18 -5.60
CA MET A 95 13.05 1.35 -4.18
C MET A 95 14.13 0.92 -3.17
N LEU A 96 15.38 0.67 -3.59
CA LEU A 96 16.45 0.33 -2.65
C LEU A 96 16.92 1.57 -1.88
N CYS A 97 16.37 1.76 -0.68
CA CYS A 97 16.94 2.65 0.32
C CYS A 97 18.25 2.02 0.82
N VAL A 98 19.38 2.71 0.66
CA VAL A 98 20.65 2.27 1.25
C VAL A 98 20.50 2.35 2.77
N VAL A 99 20.62 1.20 3.44
CA VAL A 99 20.76 1.15 4.89
C VAL A 99 22.22 1.44 5.20
N GLU A 100 22.55 2.71 5.44
CA GLU A 100 23.85 3.06 6.02
C GLU A 100 23.85 2.71 7.52
N SER A 101 24.90 2.00 7.94
CA SER A 101 25.12 1.54 9.31
C SER A 101 25.85 2.58 10.16
#